data_AF-A0A1F9RX60-F1
#
_entry.id   AF-A0A1F9RX60-F1
#
_cell.length_a   1.000
_cell.length_b   1.000
_cell.length_c   1.000
_cell.angle_alpha   90.00
_cell.angle_beta   90.00
_cell.angle_gamma   90.00
#
_symmetry.space_group_name_H-M   'P 1'
#
loop_
_entity.id
_entity.type
_entity.pdbx_description
1 polymer ?
#
loop_
_entity_poly.entity_id
_entity_poly.type
_entity_poly.pdbx_seq_one_letter_code
_entity_poly.pdbx_strand_id
1 'polypeptide(L)'
;YGVDQYICLGDVIGYGHQPEETIRLLISKKVVLVRGNHELAMFDPEYLELFPKSIKQPLIDNIAVLSTASVRYLENTPSHLTLEDCHFVHGTPPDKITTYIHDVTDYYLKSIFNNSDKRIFFTGHTHELVLITYKDRNFYRRRIKENCIIRLGDDRKYLLNVGSIGFSRDDFEESKYAIYDTKKKELMIRMVKG
;
A
#
# COMPACT_ATOMS: atom_id res chain seq x y z
N TYR A 1 4.24 19.24 7.10
CA TYR A 1 4.77 18.29 8.10
C TYR A 1 6.23 18.05 7.77
N GLY A 2 7.12 18.01 8.77
CA GLY A 2 8.44 17.41 8.56
C GLY A 2 8.23 15.91 8.38
N VAL A 3 8.65 15.35 7.25
CA VAL A 3 8.51 13.92 6.94
C VAL A 3 9.91 13.33 6.90
N ASP A 4 10.16 12.34 7.74
CA ASP A 4 11.47 11.70 7.86
C ASP A 4 11.66 10.62 6.78
N GLN A 5 10.57 9.95 6.37
CA GLN A 5 10.60 8.86 5.40
C GLN A 5 9.31 8.78 4.59
N TYR A 6 9.44 8.45 3.31
CA TYR A 6 8.33 8.17 2.41
C TYR A 6 8.28 6.68 2.09
N ILE A 7 7.10 6.08 2.20
CA ILE A 7 6.86 4.68 1.86
C ILE A 7 5.72 4.62 0.85
N CYS A 8 5.93 3.90 -0.24
CA CYS A 8 4.91 3.61 -1.26
C CYS A 8 4.60 2.12 -1.22
N LEU A 9 3.32 1.76 -1.25
CA LEU A 9 2.85 0.38 -1.08
C LEU A 9 2.68 -0.36 -2.41
N GLY A 10 3.35 0.05 -3.49
CA GLY A 10 3.32 -0.65 -4.77
C GLY A 10 2.35 -0.05 -5.79
N ASP A 11 2.28 -0.71 -6.95
CA ASP A 11 1.46 -0.38 -8.11
C ASP A 11 1.69 1.06 -8.62
N VAL A 12 2.96 1.38 -8.85
CA VAL A 12 3.39 2.67 -9.41
C VAL A 12 3.33 2.69 -10.94
N ILE A 13 3.12 1.53 -11.56
CA ILE A 13 2.89 1.33 -12.99
C ILE A 13 1.53 0.66 -13.26
N GLY A 14 1.05 0.72 -14.51
CA GLY A 14 -0.08 -0.07 -15.00
C GLY A 14 -1.44 0.63 -15.09
N TYR A 15 -1.61 1.81 -14.49
CA TYR A 15 -2.85 2.60 -14.62
C TYR A 15 -2.63 4.01 -15.17
N GLY A 16 -1.57 4.70 -14.73
CA GLY A 16 -1.27 6.08 -15.14
C GLY A 16 -0.54 6.19 -16.47
N HIS A 17 -0.52 7.40 -17.04
CA HIS A 17 0.14 7.72 -18.33
C HIS A 17 1.59 8.21 -18.18
N GLN A 18 2.10 8.34 -16.96
CA GLN A 18 3.41 8.94 -16.66
C GLN A 18 4.24 8.06 -15.72
N PRO A 19 4.51 6.78 -16.09
CA PRO A 19 5.19 5.83 -15.21
C PRO A 19 6.65 6.23 -14.95
N GLU A 20 7.36 6.72 -15.97
CA GLU A 20 8.77 7.12 -15.86
C GLU A 20 8.92 8.35 -14.96
N GLU A 21 8.09 9.37 -15.13
CA GLU A 21 8.10 10.57 -14.29
C GLU A 21 7.75 10.23 -12.83
N THR A 22 6.78 9.33 -12.63
CA THR A 22 6.39 8.83 -11.31
C THR A 22 7.59 8.15 -10.63
N ILE A 23 8.24 7.19 -11.29
CA ILE A 23 9.37 6.46 -10.72
C ILE A 23 10.57 7.38 -10.47
N ARG A 24 10.88 8.29 -11.40
CA ARG A 24 11.94 9.29 -11.20
C ARG A 24 11.67 10.19 -10.01
N LEU A 25 10.41 10.60 -9.80
CA LEU A 25 10.02 11.34 -8.61
C LEU A 25 10.27 10.52 -7.34
N LEU A 26 9.84 9.26 -7.31
CA LEU A 26 10.06 8.36 -6.16
C LEU A 26 11.55 8.22 -5.82
N ILE A 27 12.40 7.99 -6.83
CA ILE A 27 13.86 7.92 -6.68
C ILE A 27 14.39 9.24 -6.10
N SER A 28 14.01 10.38 -6.68
CA SER A 28 14.49 11.70 -6.23
C SER A 28 14.10 12.03 -4.79
N LYS A 29 12.95 11.52 -4.33
CA LYS A 29 12.43 11.69 -2.98
C LYS A 29 12.90 10.60 -2.02
N LYS A 30 13.73 9.66 -2.48
CA LYS A 30 14.22 8.50 -1.70
C LYS A 30 13.07 7.72 -1.07
N VAL A 31 11.98 7.54 -1.81
CA VAL A 31 10.84 6.75 -1.34
C VAL A 31 11.26 5.29 -1.26
N VAL A 32 10.85 4.60 -0.19
CA VAL A 32 10.96 3.14 -0.13
C VAL A 32 9.70 2.55 -0.74
N LEU A 33 9.84 1.90 -1.88
CA LEU A 33 8.74 1.25 -2.59
C LEU A 33 8.67 -0.23 -2.21
N VAL A 34 7.53 -0.64 -1.64
CA VAL A 34 7.15 -2.06 -1.48
C VAL A 34 6.57 -2.56 -2.80
N ARG A 35 6.93 -3.77 -3.19
CA ARG A 35 6.50 -4.38 -4.47
C ARG A 35 4.98 -4.59 -4.51
N GLY A 36 4.32 -3.99 -5.49
CA GLY A 36 2.94 -4.28 -5.86
C GLY A 36 2.81 -5.48 -6.79
N ASN A 37 1.57 -5.88 -7.10
CA ASN A 37 1.35 -6.97 -8.05
C ASN A 37 1.65 -6.53 -9.49
N HIS A 38 1.58 -5.24 -9.81
CA HIS A 38 1.97 -4.73 -11.12
C HIS A 38 3.49 -4.79 -11.33
N GLU A 39 4.27 -4.41 -10.31
CA GLU A 39 5.72 -4.60 -10.34
C GLU A 39 6.10 -6.09 -10.33
N LEU A 40 5.37 -6.94 -9.61
CA LEU A 40 5.57 -8.39 -9.69
C LEU A 40 5.38 -8.92 -11.12
N ALA A 41 4.27 -8.53 -11.77
CA ALA A 41 3.96 -8.96 -13.14
C ALA A 41 4.99 -8.47 -14.17
N MET A 42 5.63 -7.33 -13.94
CA MET A 42 6.74 -6.86 -14.78
C MET A 42 7.92 -7.85 -14.82
N PHE A 43 8.18 -8.57 -13.73
CA PHE A 43 9.32 -9.51 -13.60
C PHE A 43 8.91 -10.98 -13.64
N ASP A 44 7.62 -11.28 -13.73
CA ASP A 44 7.06 -12.63 -13.79
C ASP A 44 6.11 -12.73 -15.00
N PRO A 45 6.61 -13.23 -16.15
CA PRO A 45 5.80 -13.36 -17.36
C PRO A 45 4.59 -14.30 -17.18
N GLU A 46 4.70 -15.35 -16.37
CA GLU A 46 3.59 -16.27 -16.13
C GLU A 46 2.50 -15.59 -15.32
N TYR A 47 2.89 -14.79 -14.32
CA TYR A 47 1.94 -14.00 -13.54
C TYR A 47 1.28 -12.88 -14.37
N LEU A 48 2.02 -12.24 -15.28
CA LEU A 48 1.48 -11.23 -16.19
C LEU A 48 0.36 -11.78 -17.09
N GLU A 49 0.42 -13.06 -17.48
CA GLU A 49 -0.63 -13.72 -18.27
C GLU A 49 -1.96 -13.89 -17.50
N LEU A 50 -1.94 -13.83 -16.17
CA LEU A 50 -3.16 -13.91 -15.35
C LEU A 50 -3.98 -12.61 -15.38
N PHE A 51 -3.40 -11.51 -15.86
CA PHE A 51 -4.07 -10.21 -15.87
C PHE A 51 -5.13 -10.14 -16.97
N PRO A 52 -6.31 -9.55 -16.70
CA PRO A 52 -7.25 -9.21 -17.75
C PRO A 52 -6.58 -8.32 -18.81
N LYS A 53 -6.93 -8.51 -20.08
CA LYS A 53 -6.35 -7.74 -21.20
C LYS A 53 -6.41 -6.22 -20.98
N SER A 54 -7.48 -5.74 -20.36
CA SER A 54 -7.69 -4.32 -20.04
C SER A 54 -6.68 -3.75 -19.04
N ILE A 55 -6.04 -4.58 -18.21
CA ILE A 55 -4.99 -4.18 -17.26
C ILE A 55 -3.61 -4.53 -17.80
N LYS A 56 -3.50 -5.69 -18.46
CA LYS A 56 -2.24 -6.19 -19.04
C LYS A 56 -1.66 -5.23 -20.08
N GLN A 57 -2.46 -4.73 -21.02
CA GLN A 57 -1.95 -3.87 -22.09
C GLN A 57 -1.40 -2.52 -21.56
N PRO A 58 -2.13 -1.76 -20.71
CA PRO A 58 -1.58 -0.56 -20.10
C PRO A 58 -0.32 -0.80 -19.25
N LEU A 59 -0.20 -1.97 -18.62
CA LEU A 59 1.02 -2.34 -17.90
C LEU A 59 2.21 -2.55 -18.85
N ILE A 60 2.01 -3.28 -19.96
CA ILE A 60 3.04 -3.46 -20.99
C ILE A 60 3.46 -2.11 -21.59
N ASP A 61 2.50 -1.24 -21.91
CA ASP A 61 2.78 0.08 -22.47
C ASP A 61 3.59 0.93 -21.49
N ASN A 62 3.28 0.86 -20.19
CA ASN A 62 4.06 1.53 -19.16
C ASN A 62 5.48 0.96 -19.03
N ILE A 63 5.64 -0.36 -19.06
CA ILE A 63 6.96 -1.01 -18.98
C ILE A 63 7.84 -0.61 -20.17
N ALA A 64 7.27 -0.49 -21.37
CA ALA A 64 8.00 -0.19 -22.60
C ALA A 64 8.69 1.19 -22.61
N VAL A 65 8.23 2.13 -21.78
CA VAL A 65 8.78 3.50 -21.71
C VAL A 65 9.75 3.72 -20.55
N LEU A 66 9.97 2.71 -19.70
CA LEU A 66 10.83 2.84 -18.52
C LEU A 66 12.30 2.91 -18.90
N SER A 67 13.03 3.82 -18.25
CA SER A 67 14.49 3.85 -18.35
C SER A 67 15.13 2.68 -17.60
N THR A 68 16.37 2.33 -17.95
CA THR A 68 17.14 1.29 -17.23
C THR A 68 17.27 1.59 -15.74
N ALA A 69 17.35 2.88 -15.36
CA ALA A 69 17.40 3.29 -13.96
C ALA A 69 16.08 2.99 -13.23
N SER A 70 14.94 3.28 -13.88
CA SER A 70 13.61 2.96 -13.36
C SER A 70 13.39 1.46 -13.22
N VAL A 71 13.76 0.67 -14.24
CA VAL A 71 13.68 -0.80 -14.19
C VAL A 71 14.49 -1.35 -13.01
N ARG A 72 15.74 -0.91 -12.83
CA ARG A 72 16.58 -1.33 -11.70
C ARG A 72 15.99 -0.94 -10.35
N TYR A 73 15.37 0.24 -10.26
CA TYR A 73 14.70 0.66 -9.03
C TYR A 73 13.54 -0.28 -8.68
N LEU A 74 12.70 -0.66 -9.65
CA LEU A 74 11.59 -1.60 -9.46
C LEU A 74 12.06 -3.05 -9.18
N GLU A 75 13.16 -3.47 -9.79
CA GLU A 75 13.74 -4.81 -9.58
C GLU A 75 14.18 -5.03 -8.12
N ASN A 76 14.60 -3.96 -7.43
CA ASN A 76 15.10 -4.02 -6.06
C ASN A 76 14.04 -3.75 -4.98
N THR A 77 12.77 -3.59 -5.34
CA THR A 77 11.69 -3.37 -4.35
C THR A 77 11.43 -4.64 -3.52
N PRO A 78 11.44 -4.58 -2.18
CA PRO A 78 11.13 -5.74 -1.36
C PRO A 78 9.63 -6.08 -1.39
N SER A 79 9.28 -7.35 -1.14
CA SER A 79 7.88 -7.80 -1.05
C SER A 79 7.12 -7.21 0.13
N HIS A 80 7.84 -6.83 1.17
CA HIS A 80 7.33 -6.16 2.37
C HIS A 80 8.45 -5.32 2.99
N LEU A 81 8.08 -4.42 3.91
CA LEU A 81 9.02 -3.65 4.72
C LEU A 81 8.60 -3.77 6.18
N THR A 82 9.57 -3.94 7.06
CA THR A 82 9.40 -3.76 8.51
C THR A 82 10.19 -2.54 8.93
N LEU A 83 9.57 -1.66 9.72
CA LEU A 83 10.22 -0.49 10.31
C LEU A 83 9.61 -0.24 11.68
N GLU A 84 10.41 -0.30 12.74
CA GLU A 84 9.93 -0.17 14.13
C GLU A 84 8.78 -1.15 14.44
N ASP A 85 7.63 -0.63 14.87
CA ASP A 85 6.40 -1.36 15.18
C ASP A 85 5.46 -1.53 13.97
N CYS A 86 5.94 -1.14 12.78
CA CYS A 86 5.17 -1.14 11.54
C CYS A 86 5.56 -2.29 10.60
N HIS A 87 4.57 -2.82 9.88
CA HIS A 87 4.71 -3.75 8.77
C HIS A 87 4.01 -3.19 7.53
N PHE A 88 4.66 -3.20 6.38
CA PHE A 88 4.15 -2.65 5.12
C PHE A 88 4.18 -3.74 4.06
N VAL A 89 3.04 -3.97 3.41
CA VAL A 89 2.89 -4.94 2.30
C VAL A 89 1.88 -4.38 1.32
N HIS A 90 2.00 -4.69 0.02
CA HIS A 90 1.02 -4.22 -0.97
C HIS A 90 -0.37 -4.81 -0.73
N GLY A 91 -0.48 -6.14 -0.80
CA GLY A 91 -1.72 -6.87 -0.53
C GLY A 91 -1.92 -7.15 0.95
N THR A 92 -2.14 -8.40 1.32
CA THR A 92 -2.53 -8.76 2.68
C THR A 92 -1.34 -9.14 3.56
N PRO A 93 -1.29 -8.66 4.82
CA PRO A 93 -0.31 -9.14 5.79
C PRO A 93 -0.27 -10.67 5.96
N PRO A 94 0.86 -11.27 6.38
CA PRO A 94 2.14 -10.59 6.51
C PRO A 94 2.68 -10.19 5.13
N ASP A 95 2.80 -11.12 4.17
CA ASP A 95 3.57 -10.85 2.95
C ASP A 95 2.87 -11.32 1.67
N LYS A 96 1.53 -11.35 1.65
CA LYS A 96 0.75 -11.74 0.47
C LYS A 96 0.55 -10.56 -0.49
N ILE A 97 1.49 -10.36 -1.42
CA ILE A 97 1.45 -9.28 -2.41
C ILE A 97 0.11 -9.24 -3.16
N THR A 98 -0.39 -10.38 -3.64
CA THR A 98 -1.49 -10.42 -4.61
C THR A 98 -2.88 -10.56 -4.00
N THR A 99 -2.99 -10.79 -2.69
CA THR A 99 -4.27 -11.08 -2.00
C THR A 99 -4.92 -9.81 -1.50
N TYR A 100 -6.19 -9.56 -1.84
CA TYR A 100 -6.93 -8.45 -1.27
C TYR A 100 -7.28 -8.71 0.21
N ILE A 101 -7.30 -7.64 1.02
CA ILE A 101 -7.61 -7.77 2.44
C ILE A 101 -9.03 -8.28 2.72
N HIS A 102 -9.96 -8.12 1.78
CA HIS A 102 -11.32 -8.65 1.89
C HIS A 102 -11.43 -10.15 1.55
N ASP A 103 -10.41 -10.73 0.92
CA ASP A 103 -10.39 -12.17 0.56
C ASP A 103 -9.94 -13.06 1.72
N VAL A 104 -9.46 -12.47 2.83
CA VAL A 104 -9.01 -13.22 4.01
C VAL A 104 -10.01 -13.16 5.14
N THR A 105 -10.06 -14.26 5.90
CA THR A 105 -10.96 -14.37 7.06
C THR A 105 -10.41 -13.63 8.27
N ASP A 106 -11.31 -13.26 9.20
CA ASP A 106 -10.92 -12.74 10.52
C ASP A 106 -10.04 -13.73 11.27
N TYR A 107 -10.21 -15.03 11.07
CA TYR A 107 -9.34 -16.05 11.65
C TYR A 107 -7.89 -15.91 11.15
N TYR A 108 -7.70 -15.70 9.86
CA TYR A 108 -6.38 -15.49 9.27
C TYR A 108 -5.71 -14.23 9.83
N LEU A 109 -6.42 -13.09 9.82
CA LEU A 109 -5.90 -11.83 10.39
C LEU A 109 -5.63 -11.94 11.89
N LYS A 110 -6.46 -12.69 12.61
CA LYS A 110 -6.29 -12.94 14.05
C LYS A 110 -5.02 -13.74 14.31
N SER A 111 -4.70 -14.71 13.47
CA SER A 111 -3.44 -15.45 13.57
C SER A 111 -2.25 -14.50 13.42
N ILE A 112 -2.26 -13.61 12.43
CA ILE A 112 -1.18 -12.64 12.22
C ILE A 112 -1.03 -11.70 13.41
N PHE A 113 -2.15 -11.09 13.84
CA PHE A 113 -2.12 -10.13 14.93
C PHE A 113 -1.69 -10.73 16.26
N ASN A 114 -2.00 -12.00 16.55
CA ASN A 114 -1.56 -12.65 17.78
C ASN A 114 -0.10 -13.14 17.74
N ASN A 115 0.44 -13.44 16.55
CA ASN A 115 1.79 -14.01 16.42
C ASN A 115 2.87 -13.01 16.01
N SER A 116 2.50 -11.77 15.69
CA SER A 116 3.46 -10.70 15.34
C SER A 116 3.79 -9.81 16.53
N ASP A 117 5.02 -9.28 16.58
CA ASP A 117 5.42 -8.17 17.46
C ASP A 117 4.94 -6.81 16.94
N LYS A 118 4.64 -6.71 15.64
CA LYS A 118 4.17 -5.48 14.99
C LYS A 118 2.78 -5.10 15.43
N ARG A 119 2.57 -3.79 15.52
CA ARG A 119 1.33 -3.19 16.01
C ARG A 119 0.53 -2.52 14.92
N ILE A 120 1.21 -2.00 13.90
CA ILE A 120 0.58 -1.25 12.82
C ILE A 120 0.96 -1.90 11.49
N PHE A 121 -0.05 -2.23 10.70
CA PHE A 121 0.11 -2.82 9.39
C PHE A 121 -0.42 -1.83 8.35
N PHE A 122 0.33 -1.63 7.28
CA PHE A 122 -0.07 -0.79 6.16
C PHE A 122 -0.21 -1.65 4.91
N THR A 123 -1.34 -1.49 4.23
CA THR A 123 -1.68 -2.19 2.99
C THR A 123 -2.28 -1.24 1.95
N GLY A 124 -2.27 -1.65 0.70
CA GLY A 124 -2.93 -0.99 -0.44
C GLY A 124 -3.82 -1.99 -1.19
N HIS A 125 -3.58 -2.12 -2.50
CA HIS A 125 -4.20 -3.11 -3.41
C HIS A 125 -5.70 -2.95 -3.68
N THR A 126 -6.55 -2.82 -2.65
CA THR A 126 -8.01 -2.65 -2.86
C THR A 126 -8.38 -1.27 -3.37
N HIS A 127 -7.51 -0.28 -3.17
CA HIS A 127 -7.73 1.14 -3.47
C HIS A 127 -8.86 1.78 -2.64
N GLU A 128 -9.21 1.15 -1.51
CA GLU A 128 -10.21 1.64 -0.57
C GLU A 128 -9.55 2.06 0.74
N LEU A 129 -9.95 3.22 1.27
CA LEU A 129 -9.42 3.70 2.54
C LEU A 129 -10.19 3.12 3.73
N VAL A 130 -9.58 2.15 4.41
CA VAL A 130 -10.20 1.40 5.51
C VAL A 130 -9.22 1.21 6.67
N LEU A 131 -9.67 1.51 7.89
CA LEU A 131 -8.98 1.13 9.12
C LEU A 131 -9.63 -0.12 9.72
N ILE A 132 -8.81 -1.13 10.00
CA ILE A 132 -9.16 -2.29 10.81
C ILE A 132 -8.43 -2.16 12.16
N THR A 133 -9.18 -2.23 13.26
CA THR A 133 -8.62 -2.25 14.62
C THR A 133 -8.87 -3.61 15.25
N TYR A 134 -7.85 -4.18 15.87
CA TYR A 134 -7.92 -5.45 16.59
C TYR A 134 -7.65 -5.25 18.07
N LYS A 135 -8.66 -5.55 18.89
CA LYS A 135 -8.62 -5.41 20.35
C LYS A 135 -9.45 -6.52 20.99
N ASP A 136 -8.95 -7.13 22.06
CA ASP A 136 -9.66 -8.16 22.83
C ASP A 136 -10.21 -9.31 21.96
N ARG A 137 -9.42 -9.70 20.94
CA ARG A 137 -9.77 -10.73 19.94
C ARG A 137 -10.93 -10.37 18.99
N ASN A 138 -11.37 -9.11 18.97
CA ASN A 138 -12.41 -8.59 18.09
C ASN A 138 -11.83 -7.65 17.04
N PHE A 139 -12.47 -7.61 15.87
CA PHE A 139 -12.16 -6.70 14.78
C PHE A 139 -13.20 -5.60 14.67
N TYR A 140 -12.73 -4.35 14.51
CA TYR A 140 -13.55 -3.19 14.24
C TYR A 140 -13.10 -2.57 12.92
N ARG A 141 -14.01 -2.51 11.95
CA ARG A 141 -13.73 -1.98 10.61
C ARG A 141 -14.37 -0.61 10.45
N ARG A 142 -13.60 0.38 10.01
CA ARG A 142 -14.05 1.74 9.78
C ARG A 142 -13.61 2.22 8.41
N ARG A 143 -14.58 2.46 7.52
CA ARG A 143 -14.35 3.25 6.29
C ARG A 143 -14.07 4.70 6.69
N ILE A 144 -12.99 5.28 6.20
CA ILE A 144 -12.65 6.68 6.46
C ILE A 144 -13.13 7.49 5.26
N LYS A 145 -13.90 8.54 5.51
CA LYS A 145 -14.62 9.30 4.49
C LYS A 145 -14.15 10.74 4.33
N GLU A 146 -13.23 11.17 5.19
CA GLU A 146 -12.74 12.54 5.24
C GLU A 146 -11.35 12.60 5.89
N ASN A 147 -10.72 13.77 5.78
CA ASN A 147 -9.50 14.09 6.50
C ASN A 147 -9.71 13.90 8.00
N CYS A 148 -8.87 13.09 8.65
CA CYS A 148 -9.00 12.85 10.08
C CYS A 148 -7.66 12.52 10.75
N ILE A 149 -7.65 12.63 12.08
CA ILE A 149 -6.54 12.19 12.93
C ILE A 149 -7.02 11.04 13.79
N ILE A 150 -6.26 9.96 13.83
CA ILE A 150 -6.59 8.73 14.53
C ILE A 150 -5.51 8.50 15.58
N ARG A 151 -5.88 8.60 16.86
CA ARG A 151 -4.99 8.29 17.97
C ARG A 151 -4.90 6.78 18.15
N LEU A 152 -3.68 6.27 18.23
CA LEU A 152 -3.39 4.86 18.38
C LEU A 152 -3.18 4.53 19.87
N GLY A 153 -4.06 3.71 20.43
CA GLY A 153 -3.95 3.20 21.80
C GLY A 153 -3.00 2.01 21.86
N ASP A 154 -2.32 1.81 23.00
CA ASP A 154 -1.30 0.78 23.18
C ASP A 154 -1.84 -0.65 23.35
N ASP A 155 -3.12 -0.77 23.66
CA ASP A 155 -3.85 -2.02 23.95
C ASP A 155 -4.43 -2.70 22.71
N ARG A 156 -4.04 -2.28 21.51
CA ARG A 156 -4.61 -2.78 20.26
C ARG A 156 -3.64 -2.72 19.07
N LYS A 157 -4.01 -3.42 18.01
CA LYS A 157 -3.31 -3.44 16.73
C LYS A 157 -4.16 -2.84 15.63
N TYR A 158 -3.51 -2.36 14.58
CA TYR A 158 -4.13 -1.61 13.50
C TYR A 158 -3.67 -2.15 12.16
N LEU A 159 -4.59 -2.22 11.20
CA LEU A 159 -4.28 -2.37 9.79
C LEU A 159 -4.96 -1.24 9.03
N LEU A 160 -4.16 -0.38 8.41
CA LEU A 160 -4.65 0.68 7.55
C LEU A 160 -4.45 0.27 6.10
N ASN A 161 -5.55 0.06 5.38
CA ASN A 161 -5.54 0.18 3.94
C ASN A 161 -5.52 1.66 3.59
N VAL A 162 -4.44 2.14 2.96
CA VAL A 162 -4.19 3.57 2.75
C VAL A 162 -5.00 4.17 1.60
N GLY A 163 -5.78 3.35 0.89
CA GLY A 163 -6.52 3.75 -0.29
C GLY A 163 -5.61 3.84 -1.51
N SER A 164 -5.82 4.85 -2.35
CA SER A 164 -5.08 5.03 -3.60
C SER A 164 -4.75 6.50 -3.85
N ILE A 165 -3.58 6.74 -4.44
CA ILE A 165 -3.16 8.07 -4.90
C ILE A 165 -3.75 8.36 -6.29
N GLY A 166 -3.64 7.41 -7.23
CA GLY A 166 -3.89 7.66 -8.65
C GLY A 166 -5.06 6.89 -9.28
N PHE A 167 -5.65 5.93 -8.58
CA PHE A 167 -6.75 5.13 -9.11
C PHE A 167 -7.70 4.71 -7.98
N SER A 168 -8.61 5.58 -7.55
CA SER A 168 -9.54 5.24 -6.47
C SER A 168 -10.58 4.20 -6.91
N ARG A 169 -10.98 3.31 -6.01
CA ARG A 169 -12.12 2.38 -6.21
C ARG A 169 -13.23 2.56 -5.16
N ASP A 170 -13.09 3.58 -4.31
CA ASP A 170 -14.15 3.98 -3.38
C ASP A 170 -14.95 5.18 -3.92
N ASP A 171 -15.90 5.67 -3.12
CA ASP A 171 -16.83 6.75 -3.48
C ASP A 171 -16.14 8.14 -3.63
N PHE A 172 -14.81 8.20 -3.50
CA PHE A 172 -14.05 9.45 -3.41
C PHE A 172 -12.99 9.53 -4.50
N GLU A 173 -13.01 10.61 -5.28
CA GLU A 173 -12.05 10.90 -6.35
C GLU A 173 -10.71 11.42 -5.82
N GLU A 174 -10.65 11.86 -4.56
CA GLU A 174 -9.45 12.41 -3.95
C GLU A 174 -8.31 11.38 -3.88
N SER A 175 -7.08 11.85 -4.11
CA SER A 175 -5.86 11.12 -3.79
C SER A 175 -5.73 10.96 -2.28
N LYS A 176 -5.43 9.75 -1.83
CA LYS A 176 -5.41 9.38 -0.41
C LYS A 176 -4.00 8.99 0.02
N TYR A 177 -3.58 9.51 1.18
CA TYR A 177 -2.35 9.10 1.84
C TYR A 177 -2.48 9.23 3.36
N ALA A 178 -1.53 8.63 4.08
CA ALA A 178 -1.44 8.71 5.52
C ALA A 178 -0.06 9.22 5.95
N ILE A 179 -0.04 9.97 7.06
CA ILE A 179 1.19 10.32 7.79
C ILE A 179 1.08 9.66 9.15
N TYR A 180 2.08 8.86 9.51
CA TYR A 180 2.19 8.28 10.84
C TYR A 180 3.20 9.06 11.68
N ASP A 181 2.74 9.69 12.77
CA ASP A 181 3.60 10.31 13.77
C ASP A 181 3.87 9.28 14.88
N THR A 182 5.07 8.71 14.88
CA THR A 182 5.51 7.67 15.83
C THR A 182 5.58 8.18 17.27
N LYS A 183 5.89 9.46 17.48
CA LYS A 183 6.01 10.06 18.81
C LYS A 183 4.65 10.33 19.42
N LYS A 184 3.71 10.86 18.63
CA LYS A 184 2.34 11.12 19.08
C LYS A 184 1.44 9.88 19.02
N LYS A 185 1.87 8.83 18.31
CA LYS A 185 1.08 7.65 17.99
C LYS A 185 -0.22 8.04 17.28
N GLU A 186 -0.10 8.86 16.22
CA GLU A 186 -1.24 9.39 15.46
C GLU A 186 -1.12 9.05 13.97
N LEU A 187 -2.19 8.52 13.38
CA LEU A 187 -2.36 8.45 11.93
C LEU A 187 -3.14 9.67 11.45
N MET A 188 -2.52 10.51 10.65
CA MET A 188 -3.16 11.62 9.96
C MET A 188 -3.52 11.18 8.54
N ILE A 189 -4.81 11.07 8.27
CA ILE A 189 -5.34 10.64 6.98
C ILE A 189 -5.67 11.87 6.14
N ARG A 190 -5.19 11.87 4.90
CA ARG A 190 -5.33 12.98 3.98
C ARG A 190 -5.96 12.52 2.67
N MET A 191 -7.05 13.17 2.31
CA MET A 191 -7.73 13.16 1.03
C MET A 191 -7.50 14.54 0.40
N VAL A 192 -6.88 14.56 -0.78
CA VAL A 192 -6.48 15.80 -1.46
C VAL A 192 -7.00 15.75 -2.90
N LYS A 193 -7.64 16.84 -3.34
CA LYS A 193 -8.03 17.02 -4.73
C LYS A 193 -6.78 17.39 -5.55
N GLY A 194 -6.62 16.73 -6.69
CA GLY A 194 -5.61 17.04 -7.70
C GLY A 194 -5.85 18.37 -8.37
#